data_AF-A0A2V7TSA7-F1
#
_entry.id   AF-A0A2V7TSA7-F1
#
_cell.length_a   1.000
_cell.length_b   1.000
_cell.length_c   1.000
_cell.angle_alpha   90.00
_cell.angle_beta   90.00
_cell.angle_gamma   90.00
#
_symmetry.space_group_name_H-M   'P 1'
#
loop_
_entity.id
_entity.type
_entity.pdbx_description
1 polymer ?
#
loop_
_entity_poly.entity_id
_entity_poly.type
_entity_poly.pdbx_seq_one_letter_code
_entity_poly.pdbx_strand_id
1 'polypeptide(L)'
;MLGMNDASYRAFDPAIFETYAAGYRHLVARLKEALPGVRLTLIQPSPFDDVTRPPTFPGGYNAVLRRYGEFVATLAGETGATVVDLNTPVVAGLEKVQRTAPALARQLIPDRVHPGPAGHLVMAAALLRAWGARGLVTRVVLDAMGPRVAAADGAAVRELLEVAGLAPGRYRLTIDGKDVGELSAAELAAGVDLARLDTPMRQQAMPVSWGTGDRQEVLNVRRRLLAGSGSDGSTADAARTLASLADTMAAEGRKATQPRE
;
A
#
# COMPACT_ATOMS: atom_id res chain seq x y z
N MET A 1 -8.48 10.88 2.81
CA MET A 1 -9.43 9.74 2.78
C MET A 1 -10.46 9.97 3.86
N LEU A 2 -11.74 10.01 3.52
CA LEU A 2 -12.90 10.20 4.40
C LEU A 2 -14.07 9.40 3.81
N GLY A 3 -15.19 9.26 4.52
CA GLY A 3 -16.45 8.68 4.01
C GLY A 3 -17.02 7.57 4.89
N MET A 4 -16.17 6.71 5.46
CA MET A 4 -16.60 5.52 6.22
C MET A 4 -17.47 5.87 7.44
N ASN A 5 -17.16 6.95 8.15
CA ASN A 5 -17.98 7.40 9.29
C ASN A 5 -19.00 8.46 8.86
N ASP A 6 -18.67 9.25 7.84
CA ASP A 6 -19.46 10.38 7.36
C ASP A 6 -20.83 9.93 6.88
N ALA A 7 -20.92 8.80 6.18
CA ALA A 7 -22.19 8.22 5.74
C ALA A 7 -23.00 7.53 6.85
N SER A 8 -22.52 7.55 8.11
CA SER A 8 -23.27 7.19 9.31
C SER A 8 -23.87 5.77 9.34
N TYR A 9 -23.24 4.81 8.65
CA TYR A 9 -23.61 3.38 8.65
C TYR A 9 -25.08 3.10 8.29
N ARG A 10 -25.67 3.95 7.45
CA ARG A 10 -27.09 3.88 7.07
C ARG A 10 -27.27 3.96 5.55
N ALA A 11 -28.50 3.73 5.10
CA ALA A 11 -28.88 3.96 3.71
C ALA A 11 -28.58 5.40 3.28
N PHE A 12 -28.39 5.62 1.98
CA PHE A 12 -28.02 6.93 1.46
C PHE A 12 -29.00 8.02 1.91
N ASP A 13 -28.44 9.07 2.51
CA ASP A 13 -29.15 10.25 2.95
C ASP A 13 -28.58 11.48 2.22
N PRO A 14 -29.40 12.22 1.44
CA PRO A 14 -28.94 13.38 0.72
C PRO A 14 -28.36 14.48 1.63
N ALA A 15 -28.95 14.74 2.80
CA ALA A 15 -28.51 15.81 3.69
C ALA A 15 -27.15 15.50 4.33
N ILE A 16 -26.93 14.24 4.71
CA ILE A 16 -25.62 13.77 5.19
C ILE A 16 -24.58 13.88 4.07
N PHE A 17 -24.95 13.47 2.85
CA PHE A 17 -24.06 13.55 1.69
C PHE A 17 -23.68 15.00 1.34
N GLU A 18 -24.63 15.93 1.36
CA GLU A 18 -24.33 17.34 1.11
C GLU A 18 -23.39 17.93 2.17
N THR A 19 -23.58 17.57 3.44
CA THR A 19 -22.67 17.98 4.52
C THR A 19 -21.25 17.48 4.26
N TYR A 20 -21.11 16.20 3.89
CA TYR A 20 -19.84 15.60 3.51
C TYR A 20 -19.22 16.30 2.30
N ALA A 21 -19.98 16.48 1.23
CA ALA A 21 -19.49 17.05 -0.02
C ALA A 21 -19.06 18.51 0.15
N ALA A 22 -19.84 19.33 0.85
CA ALA A 22 -19.50 20.71 1.17
C ALA A 22 -18.23 20.80 2.03
N GLY A 23 -18.13 19.98 3.08
CA GLY A 23 -16.94 19.93 3.94
C GLY A 23 -15.69 19.51 3.18
N TYR A 24 -15.79 18.49 2.30
CA TYR A 24 -14.67 18.03 1.49
C TYR A 24 -14.20 19.11 0.52
N ARG A 25 -15.12 19.77 -0.20
CA ARG A 25 -14.78 20.90 -1.09
C ARG A 25 -14.07 22.01 -0.33
N HIS A 26 -14.58 22.35 0.86
CA HIS A 26 -13.95 23.37 1.71
C HIS A 26 -12.52 22.98 2.11
N LEU A 27 -12.28 21.74 2.53
CA LEU A 27 -10.94 21.25 2.87
C LEU A 27 -9.96 21.37 1.69
N VAL A 28 -10.39 20.94 0.49
CA VAL A 28 -9.54 21.02 -0.71
C VAL A 28 -9.23 22.47 -1.07
N ALA A 29 -10.22 23.36 -1.01
CA ALA A 29 -10.02 24.78 -1.25
C ALA A 29 -9.02 25.39 -0.27
N ARG A 30 -9.20 25.15 1.04
CA ARG A 30 -8.31 25.68 2.09
C ARG A 30 -6.89 25.17 1.96
N LEU A 31 -6.69 23.89 1.61
CA LEU A 31 -5.35 23.33 1.41
C LEU A 31 -4.63 23.99 0.23
N LYS A 32 -5.33 24.21 -0.88
CA LYS A 32 -4.75 24.87 -2.06
C LYS A 32 -4.43 26.34 -1.83
N GLU A 33 -5.31 27.04 -1.11
CA GLU A 33 -5.12 28.45 -0.75
C GLU A 33 -3.93 28.61 0.20
N ALA A 34 -3.86 27.79 1.25
CA ALA A 34 -2.81 27.88 2.26
C ALA A 34 -1.44 27.38 1.75
N LEU A 35 -1.43 26.44 0.80
CA LEU A 35 -0.22 25.81 0.28
C LEU A 35 -0.20 25.85 -1.26
N PRO A 36 0.11 27.01 -1.87
CA PRO A 36 0.23 27.12 -3.32
C PRO A 36 1.23 26.09 -3.88
N GLY A 37 0.81 25.31 -4.87
CA GLY A 37 1.63 24.26 -5.48
C GLY A 37 1.61 22.90 -4.78
N VAL A 38 0.83 22.73 -3.70
CA VAL A 38 0.66 21.41 -3.07
C VAL A 38 0.06 20.40 -4.05
N ARG A 39 0.66 19.21 -4.12
CA ARG A 39 0.08 18.08 -4.86
C ARG A 39 -0.91 17.36 -3.97
N LEU A 40 -2.15 17.23 -4.42
CA LEU A 40 -3.20 16.54 -3.68
C LEU A 40 -3.48 15.18 -4.29
N THR A 41 -3.62 14.18 -3.43
CA THR A 41 -4.17 12.87 -3.77
C THR A 41 -5.44 12.66 -2.97
N LEU A 42 -6.58 12.66 -3.66
CA LEU A 42 -7.87 12.37 -3.08
C LEU A 42 -8.14 10.86 -3.14
N ILE A 43 -8.38 10.29 -1.97
CA ILE A 43 -8.49 8.85 -1.78
C ILE A 43 -9.95 8.52 -1.51
N GLN A 44 -10.57 7.72 -2.38
CA GLN A 44 -11.93 7.21 -2.23
C GLN A 44 -12.01 6.28 -1.00
N PRO A 45 -13.18 6.14 -0.35
CA PRO A 45 -13.32 5.31 0.84
C PRO A 45 -12.99 3.84 0.54
N SER A 46 -12.32 3.16 1.48
CA SER A 46 -12.18 1.70 1.48
C SER A 46 -13.55 1.05 1.68
N PRO A 47 -13.72 -0.24 1.37
CA PRO A 47 -15.04 -0.82 1.41
C PRO A 47 -15.49 -1.12 2.83
N PHE A 48 -16.81 -1.09 3.01
CA PHE A 48 -17.46 -1.83 4.08
C PHE A 48 -17.69 -3.26 3.58
N ASP A 49 -17.43 -4.25 4.41
CA ASP A 49 -17.54 -5.65 4.01
C ASP A 49 -19.00 -6.15 4.02
N ASP A 50 -19.67 -5.91 2.90
CA ASP A 50 -20.96 -6.51 2.52
C ASP A 50 -20.78 -7.77 1.65
N VAL A 51 -19.53 -8.20 1.41
CA VAL A 51 -19.19 -9.37 0.57
C VAL A 51 -19.24 -10.65 1.40
N THR A 52 -18.54 -10.67 2.54
CA THR A 52 -18.39 -11.90 3.34
C THR A 52 -19.55 -12.12 4.31
N ARG A 53 -20.34 -11.07 4.51
CA ARG A 53 -21.50 -11.04 5.41
C ARG A 53 -22.60 -10.19 4.79
N PRO A 54 -23.88 -10.60 4.93
CA PRO A 54 -24.98 -9.92 4.25
C PRO A 54 -25.14 -8.46 4.71
N PRO A 55 -25.62 -7.57 3.82
CA PRO A 55 -26.04 -6.21 4.17
C PRO A 55 -27.07 -6.15 5.30
N THR A 56 -27.03 -5.08 6.09
CA THR A 56 -28.04 -4.81 7.14
C THR A 56 -29.24 -4.01 6.62
N PHE A 57 -29.17 -3.48 5.40
CA PHE A 57 -30.25 -2.77 4.70
C PHE A 57 -30.12 -2.96 3.18
N PRO A 58 -31.20 -2.70 2.40
CA PRO A 58 -31.18 -2.88 0.94
C PRO A 58 -30.03 -2.11 0.26
N GLY A 59 -29.24 -2.81 -0.56
CA GLY A 59 -28.08 -2.25 -1.26
C GLY A 59 -26.78 -2.22 -0.45
N GLY A 60 -26.84 -2.29 0.88
CA GLY A 60 -25.67 -2.32 1.77
C GLY A 60 -24.93 -1.00 1.88
N TYR A 61 -24.05 -0.95 2.88
CA TYR A 61 -23.30 0.26 3.19
C TYR A 61 -22.18 0.52 2.19
N ASN A 62 -21.61 -0.52 1.60
CA ASN A 62 -20.57 -0.33 0.60
C ASN A 62 -21.08 0.38 -0.66
N ALA A 63 -22.35 0.20 -1.04
CA ALA A 63 -22.96 0.95 -2.14
C ALA A 63 -23.02 2.46 -1.85
N VAL A 64 -23.29 2.83 -0.59
CA VAL A 64 -23.26 4.24 -0.15
C VAL A 64 -21.83 4.78 -0.23
N LEU A 65 -20.84 4.02 0.24
CA LEU A 65 -19.43 4.42 0.18
C LEU A 65 -18.92 4.57 -1.26
N ARG A 66 -19.37 3.74 -2.19
CA ARG A 66 -19.06 3.89 -3.62
C ARG A 66 -19.60 5.21 -4.18
N ARG A 67 -20.82 5.60 -3.81
CA ARG A 67 -21.39 6.90 -4.20
C ARG A 67 -20.60 8.09 -3.63
N TYR A 68 -20.15 7.99 -2.38
CA TYR A 68 -19.25 8.99 -1.79
C TYR A 68 -17.90 9.02 -2.52
N GLY A 69 -17.38 7.86 -2.91
CA GLY A 69 -16.19 7.73 -3.74
C GLY A 69 -16.32 8.38 -5.11
N GLU A 70 -17.46 8.25 -5.79
CA GLU A 70 -17.73 8.90 -7.09
C GLU A 70 -17.67 10.42 -6.98
N PHE A 71 -18.19 10.99 -5.90
CA PHE A 71 -18.01 12.42 -5.60
C PHE A 71 -16.53 12.79 -5.43
N VAL A 72 -15.76 12.00 -4.67
CA VAL A 72 -14.32 12.25 -4.47
C VAL A 72 -13.57 12.22 -5.81
N ALA A 73 -13.92 11.30 -6.71
CA ALA A 73 -13.33 11.25 -8.04
C ALA A 73 -13.70 12.46 -8.90
N THR A 74 -14.96 12.90 -8.84
CA THR A 74 -15.44 14.10 -9.53
C THR A 74 -14.67 15.33 -9.05
N LEU A 75 -14.59 15.52 -7.73
CA LEU A 75 -13.87 16.64 -7.12
C LEU A 75 -12.38 16.60 -7.47
N ALA A 76 -11.77 15.42 -7.55
CA ALA A 76 -10.38 15.29 -7.98
C ALA A 76 -10.18 15.79 -9.42
N GLY A 77 -11.10 15.42 -10.33
CA GLY A 77 -11.11 15.92 -11.71
C GLY A 77 -11.27 17.44 -11.79
N GLU A 78 -12.24 18.00 -11.08
CA GLU A 78 -12.52 19.45 -11.01
C GLU A 78 -11.32 20.25 -10.47
N THR A 79 -10.53 19.63 -9.59
CA THR A 79 -9.43 20.28 -8.91
C THR A 79 -8.06 19.90 -9.48
N GLY A 80 -7.99 19.05 -10.50
CA GLY A 80 -6.72 18.54 -11.02
C GLY A 80 -5.89 17.75 -10.00
N ALA A 81 -6.54 17.19 -8.97
CA ALA A 81 -5.90 16.32 -8.00
C ALA A 81 -5.79 14.88 -8.54
N THR A 82 -4.81 14.12 -8.05
CA THR A 82 -4.76 12.67 -8.28
C THR A 82 -5.90 12.01 -7.52
N VAL A 83 -6.59 11.03 -8.12
CA VAL A 83 -7.59 10.19 -7.44
C VAL A 83 -7.07 8.77 -7.25
N VAL A 84 -7.40 8.16 -6.11
CA VAL A 84 -7.09 6.75 -5.80
C VAL A 84 -8.36 6.03 -5.38
N ASP A 85 -8.65 4.91 -6.03
CA ASP A 85 -9.69 3.97 -5.61
C ASP A 85 -9.14 2.90 -4.66
N LEU A 86 -9.62 2.90 -3.42
CA LEU A 86 -9.32 1.85 -2.43
C LEU A 86 -10.48 0.88 -2.22
N ASN A 87 -11.64 1.12 -2.82
CA ASN A 87 -12.83 0.30 -2.66
C ASN A 87 -12.76 -0.93 -3.57
N THR A 88 -12.77 -0.70 -4.89
CA THR A 88 -12.87 -1.76 -5.89
C THR A 88 -11.78 -2.83 -5.77
N PRO A 89 -10.47 -2.51 -5.62
CA PRO A 89 -9.46 -3.56 -5.54
C PRO A 89 -9.57 -4.42 -4.28
N VAL A 90 -10.03 -3.85 -3.16
CA VAL A 90 -10.24 -4.60 -1.92
C VAL A 90 -11.47 -5.49 -2.02
N VAL A 91 -12.58 -4.98 -2.59
CA VAL A 91 -13.79 -5.79 -2.87
C VAL A 91 -13.47 -6.96 -3.80
N ALA A 92 -12.75 -6.73 -4.90
CA ALA A 92 -12.36 -7.79 -5.82
C ALA A 92 -11.49 -8.87 -5.13
N GLY A 93 -10.61 -8.45 -4.22
CA GLY A 93 -9.84 -9.37 -3.38
C GLY A 93 -10.72 -10.20 -2.45
N LEU A 94 -11.67 -9.55 -1.76
CA LEU A 94 -12.65 -10.21 -0.88
C LEU A 94 -13.49 -11.23 -1.65
N GLU A 95 -14.07 -10.86 -2.79
CA GLU A 95 -14.90 -11.75 -3.62
C GLU A 95 -14.11 -12.98 -4.12
N LYS A 96 -12.84 -12.77 -4.48
CA LYS A 96 -11.95 -13.86 -4.90
C LYS A 96 -11.71 -14.85 -3.76
N VAL A 97 -11.35 -14.37 -2.57
CA VAL A 97 -11.08 -15.23 -1.42
C VAL A 97 -12.38 -15.85 -0.88
N GLN A 98 -13.49 -15.13 -0.90
CA GLN A 98 -14.80 -15.59 -0.46
C GLN A 98 -15.26 -16.83 -1.23
N ARG A 99 -14.96 -16.92 -2.54
CA ARG A 99 -15.33 -18.08 -3.38
C ARG A 99 -14.59 -19.37 -3.00
N THR A 100 -13.36 -19.27 -2.50
CA THR A 100 -12.50 -20.45 -2.25
C THR A 100 -12.25 -20.73 -0.77
N ALA A 101 -12.27 -19.69 0.07
CA ALA A 101 -11.98 -19.76 1.49
C ALA A 101 -12.81 -18.72 2.29
N PRO A 102 -14.13 -18.95 2.46
CA PRO A 102 -15.03 -17.99 3.14
C PRO A 102 -14.59 -17.61 4.57
N ALA A 103 -14.03 -18.57 5.32
CA ALA A 103 -13.54 -18.31 6.67
C ALA A 103 -12.34 -17.34 6.67
N LEU A 104 -11.43 -17.48 5.70
CA LEU A 104 -10.29 -16.58 5.52
C LEU A 104 -10.74 -15.21 5.03
N ALA A 105 -11.71 -15.15 4.10
CA ALA A 105 -12.23 -13.88 3.59
C ALA A 105 -12.76 -12.98 4.72
N ARG A 106 -13.46 -13.55 5.70
CA ARG A 106 -13.95 -12.82 6.88
C ARG A 106 -12.84 -12.21 7.75
N GLN A 107 -11.63 -12.78 7.71
CA GLN A 107 -10.48 -12.26 8.46
C GLN A 107 -9.78 -11.09 7.75
N LEU A 108 -10.07 -10.87 6.47
CA LEU A 108 -9.45 -9.76 5.72
C LEU A 108 -9.98 -8.39 6.19
N ILE A 109 -11.23 -8.34 6.66
CA ILE A 109 -11.83 -7.15 7.31
C ILE A 109 -12.67 -7.62 8.52
N PRO A 110 -12.05 -7.96 9.66
CA PRO A 110 -12.73 -8.69 10.74
C PRO A 110 -14.02 -8.04 11.27
N ASP A 111 -14.08 -6.72 11.33
CA ASP A 111 -15.20 -5.94 11.84
C ASP A 111 -16.06 -5.26 10.76
N ARG A 112 -15.85 -5.65 9.49
CA ARG A 112 -16.41 -5.03 8.27
C ARG A 112 -15.88 -3.64 7.90
N VAL A 113 -15.09 -2.99 8.76
CA VAL A 113 -14.68 -1.60 8.59
C VAL A 113 -13.18 -1.48 8.38
N HIS A 114 -12.38 -2.16 9.20
CA HIS A 114 -10.93 -2.01 9.26
C HIS A 114 -10.24 -3.18 8.57
N PRO A 115 -9.58 -2.96 7.42
CA PRO A 115 -8.82 -4.01 6.75
C PRO A 115 -7.65 -4.50 7.60
N GLY A 116 -7.41 -5.81 7.59
CA GLY A 116 -6.19 -6.40 8.13
C GLY A 116 -4.97 -6.12 7.24
N PRO A 117 -3.78 -6.62 7.61
CA PRO A 117 -2.53 -6.36 6.88
C PRO A 117 -2.59 -6.66 5.38
N ALA A 118 -3.22 -7.78 4.99
CA ALA A 118 -3.38 -8.14 3.58
C ALA A 118 -4.25 -7.15 2.80
N GLY A 119 -5.33 -6.64 3.40
CA GLY A 119 -6.16 -5.61 2.79
C GLY A 119 -5.41 -4.28 2.65
N HIS A 120 -4.63 -3.90 3.68
CA HIS A 120 -3.75 -2.73 3.61
C HIS A 120 -2.69 -2.83 2.51
N LEU A 121 -2.15 -4.02 2.22
CA LEU A 121 -1.22 -4.22 1.08
C LEU A 121 -1.89 -3.99 -0.28
N VAL A 122 -3.13 -4.45 -0.45
CA VAL A 122 -3.91 -4.16 -1.67
C VAL A 122 -4.14 -2.66 -1.83
N MET A 123 -4.47 -1.96 -0.75
CA MET A 123 -4.66 -0.51 -0.74
C MET A 123 -3.35 0.24 -1.05
N ALA A 124 -2.23 -0.18 -0.47
CA ALA A 124 -0.92 0.39 -0.76
C ALA A 124 -0.55 0.23 -2.24
N ALA A 125 -0.81 -0.95 -2.82
CA ALA A 125 -0.57 -1.18 -4.24
C ALA A 125 -1.44 -0.30 -5.15
N ALA A 126 -2.69 -0.02 -4.77
CA ALA A 126 -3.57 0.91 -5.49
C ALA A 126 -3.03 2.35 -5.44
N LEU A 127 -2.57 2.79 -4.27
CA LEU A 127 -1.98 4.12 -4.07
C LEU A 127 -0.69 4.30 -4.90
N LEU A 128 0.20 3.31 -4.85
CA LEU A 128 1.45 3.32 -5.63
C LEU A 128 1.17 3.39 -7.14
N ARG A 129 0.18 2.63 -7.63
CA ARG A 129 -0.25 2.71 -9.03
C ARG A 129 -0.76 4.09 -9.42
N ALA A 130 -1.59 4.70 -8.59
CA ALA A 130 -2.12 6.04 -8.85
C ALA A 130 -1.02 7.13 -8.83
N TRP A 131 0.02 6.96 -8.02
CA TRP A 131 1.20 7.83 -8.03
C TRP A 131 2.16 7.58 -9.18
N GLY A 132 1.87 6.62 -10.07
CA GLY A 132 2.74 6.27 -11.17
C GLY A 132 4.06 5.64 -10.70
N ALA A 133 4.07 5.03 -9.51
CA ALA A 133 5.23 4.29 -9.03
C ALA A 133 5.58 3.20 -10.05
N ARG A 134 6.79 3.26 -10.59
CA ARG A 134 7.29 2.27 -11.54
C ARG A 134 7.36 0.93 -10.82
N GLY A 135 6.75 -0.09 -11.41
CA GLY A 135 6.67 -1.40 -10.76
C GLY A 135 7.98 -2.17 -10.79
N LEU A 136 8.86 -1.91 -11.76
CA LEU A 136 10.16 -2.59 -11.84
C LEU A 136 11.10 -2.03 -10.79
N VAL A 137 11.62 -2.90 -9.92
CA VAL A 137 12.70 -2.55 -8.99
C VAL A 137 13.99 -2.39 -9.80
N THR A 138 14.38 -3.46 -10.50
CA THR A 138 15.52 -3.51 -11.41
C THR A 138 15.31 -4.59 -12.49
N ARG A 139 15.80 -4.37 -13.71
CA ARG A 139 15.99 -5.41 -14.74
C ARG A 139 17.42 -5.31 -15.24
N VAL A 140 18.15 -6.41 -15.22
CA VAL A 140 19.51 -6.51 -15.76
C VAL A 140 19.52 -7.60 -16.82
N VAL A 141 19.95 -7.23 -18.03
CA VAL A 141 20.14 -8.15 -19.15
C VAL A 141 21.63 -8.18 -19.46
N LEU A 142 22.23 -9.36 -19.33
CA LEU A 142 23.64 -9.61 -19.61
C LEU A 142 23.76 -10.50 -20.85
N ASP A 143 24.56 -10.07 -21.81
CA ASP A 143 25.02 -10.92 -22.90
C ASP A 143 26.34 -11.56 -22.49
N ALA A 144 26.37 -12.89 -22.35
CA ALA A 144 27.60 -13.60 -22.00
C ALA A 144 28.66 -13.54 -23.11
N MET A 145 28.28 -13.17 -24.35
CA MET A 145 29.16 -13.07 -25.51
C MET A 145 29.74 -11.65 -25.71
N GLY A 146 29.35 -10.66 -24.90
CA GLY A 146 29.92 -9.31 -24.94
C GLY A 146 29.54 -8.44 -23.73
N PRO A 147 30.42 -7.56 -23.22
CA PRO A 147 30.23 -6.87 -21.93
C PRO A 147 29.26 -5.67 -22.03
N ARG A 148 28.00 -5.89 -22.42
CA ARG A 148 27.01 -4.82 -22.58
C ARG A 148 25.70 -5.11 -21.87
N VAL A 149 25.25 -4.15 -21.06
CA VAL A 149 23.90 -4.11 -20.48
C VAL A 149 22.94 -3.62 -21.56
N ALA A 150 21.95 -4.43 -21.93
CA ALA A 150 21.15 -4.21 -23.15
C ALA A 150 19.92 -3.30 -22.98
N ALA A 151 19.27 -3.26 -21.81
CA ALA A 151 18.09 -2.40 -21.56
C ALA A 151 17.71 -2.33 -20.07
N ALA A 152 16.96 -1.28 -19.67
CA ALA A 152 16.31 -1.13 -18.37
C ALA A 152 14.97 -0.36 -18.50
N ASP A 153 13.82 -1.03 -18.34
CA ASP A 153 12.46 -0.46 -18.46
C ASP A 153 11.44 -1.27 -17.62
N GLY A 154 10.30 -0.71 -17.16
CA GLY A 154 9.19 -1.60 -16.73
C GLY A 154 7.95 -1.08 -15.97
N ALA A 155 7.13 -2.06 -15.54
CA ALA A 155 6.04 -2.03 -14.54
C ALA A 155 5.59 -3.45 -14.03
N ALA A 156 6.13 -3.95 -12.90
CA ALA A 156 5.58 -4.92 -11.91
C ALA A 156 6.69 -5.26 -10.89
N VAL A 157 6.42 -5.49 -9.58
CA VAL A 157 7.45 -5.78 -8.54
C VAL A 157 8.15 -7.09 -8.86
N ARG A 158 9.17 -7.00 -9.71
CA ARG A 158 10.05 -8.07 -10.16
C ARG A 158 11.45 -7.49 -10.19
N GLU A 159 12.42 -8.30 -9.81
CA GLU A 159 13.84 -8.00 -9.89
C GLU A 159 14.45 -8.99 -10.87
N LEU A 160 14.42 -8.68 -12.16
CA LEU A 160 14.71 -9.67 -13.22
C LEU A 160 16.20 -9.67 -13.59
N LEU A 161 16.82 -10.84 -13.46
CA LEU A 161 18.13 -11.16 -14.03
C LEU A 161 17.95 -12.04 -15.27
N GLU A 162 18.37 -11.54 -16.43
CA GLU A 162 18.41 -12.29 -17.68
C GLU A 162 19.85 -12.44 -18.15
N VAL A 163 20.27 -13.67 -18.44
CA VAL A 163 21.60 -13.96 -18.99
C VAL A 163 21.45 -14.81 -20.24
N ALA A 164 21.74 -14.20 -21.39
CA ALA A 164 21.69 -14.86 -22.69
C ALA A 164 23.10 -15.27 -23.16
N GLY A 165 23.17 -16.20 -24.11
CA GLY A 165 24.44 -16.60 -24.74
C GLY A 165 25.30 -17.58 -23.92
N LEU A 166 24.79 -18.07 -22.79
CA LEU A 166 25.44 -19.15 -22.05
C LEU A 166 25.38 -20.47 -22.82
N ALA A 167 26.46 -21.25 -22.74
CA ALA A 167 26.45 -22.63 -23.22
C ALA A 167 25.39 -23.46 -22.44
N PRO A 168 24.79 -24.50 -23.04
CA PRO A 168 23.88 -25.38 -22.31
C PRO A 168 24.56 -25.97 -21.07
N GLY A 169 23.96 -25.78 -19.90
CA GLY A 169 24.53 -26.22 -18.63
C GLY A 169 23.81 -25.65 -17.43
N ARG A 170 24.32 -25.98 -16.24
CA ARG A 170 23.88 -25.41 -14.96
C ARG A 170 24.95 -24.46 -14.41
N TYR A 171 24.48 -23.37 -13.82
CA TYR A 171 25.29 -22.26 -13.37
C TYR A 171 24.92 -21.93 -11.93
N ARG A 172 25.91 -21.72 -11.08
CA ARG A 172 25.71 -21.20 -9.73
C ARG A 172 25.56 -19.69 -9.80
N LEU A 173 24.49 -19.16 -9.23
CA LEU A 173 24.29 -17.73 -9.03
C LEU A 173 24.82 -17.35 -7.65
N THR A 174 25.84 -16.49 -7.62
CA THR A 174 26.30 -15.86 -6.38
C THR A 174 26.05 -14.35 -6.43
N ILE A 175 25.67 -13.75 -5.30
CA ILE A 175 25.52 -12.30 -5.15
C ILE A 175 26.24 -11.91 -3.86
N ASP A 176 27.18 -10.95 -3.94
CA ASP A 176 28.06 -10.53 -2.83
C ASP A 176 28.76 -11.72 -2.14
N GLY A 177 29.20 -12.70 -2.93
CA GLY A 177 29.84 -13.92 -2.44
C GLY A 177 28.90 -14.94 -1.78
N LYS A 178 27.61 -14.62 -1.59
CA LYS A 178 26.59 -15.56 -1.10
C LYS A 178 26.06 -16.41 -2.25
N ASP A 179 25.94 -17.73 -2.04
CA ASP A 179 25.24 -18.63 -2.95
C ASP A 179 23.72 -18.39 -2.88
N VAL A 180 23.12 -18.09 -4.03
CA VAL A 180 21.69 -17.79 -4.20
C VAL A 180 20.95 -18.98 -4.84
N GLY A 181 21.68 -19.92 -5.44
CA GLY A 181 21.14 -21.14 -6.04
C GLY A 181 21.77 -21.51 -7.37
N GLU A 182 21.29 -22.61 -7.95
CA GLU A 182 21.80 -23.15 -9.20
C GLU A 182 20.71 -23.17 -10.28
N LEU A 183 20.97 -22.53 -11.42
CA LEU A 183 20.03 -22.27 -12.49
C LEU A 183 20.61 -22.77 -13.82
N SER A 184 19.76 -23.27 -14.70
CA SER A 184 20.16 -23.63 -16.06
C SER A 184 20.33 -22.40 -16.96
N ALA A 185 21.11 -22.55 -18.03
CA ALA A 185 21.22 -21.53 -19.07
C ALA A 185 19.85 -21.10 -19.62
N ALA A 186 18.90 -22.04 -19.75
CA ALA A 186 17.56 -21.76 -20.24
C ALA A 186 16.73 -20.93 -19.24
N GLU A 187 16.84 -21.20 -17.94
CA GLU A 187 16.17 -20.40 -16.90
C GLU A 187 16.72 -18.99 -16.83
N LEU A 188 18.05 -18.84 -16.92
CA LEU A 188 18.71 -17.54 -16.95
C LEU A 188 18.34 -16.74 -18.21
N ALA A 189 18.27 -17.39 -19.38
CA ALA A 189 17.87 -16.74 -20.62
C ALA A 189 16.37 -16.34 -20.61
N ALA A 190 15.52 -17.05 -19.88
CA ALA A 190 14.10 -16.73 -19.73
C ALA A 190 13.84 -15.55 -18.75
N GLY A 191 14.84 -15.20 -17.94
CA GLY A 191 14.73 -14.17 -16.90
C GLY A 191 14.29 -14.74 -15.56
N VAL A 192 15.12 -14.57 -14.53
CA VAL A 192 14.90 -15.04 -13.16
C VAL A 192 14.55 -13.88 -12.25
N ASP A 193 13.47 -14.01 -11.48
CA ASP A 193 13.03 -12.99 -10.52
C ASP A 193 13.74 -13.15 -9.17
N LEU A 194 14.81 -12.37 -8.97
CA LEU A 194 15.66 -12.37 -7.78
C LEU A 194 14.89 -12.02 -6.51
N ALA A 195 13.80 -11.25 -6.59
CA ALA A 195 12.96 -10.89 -5.45
C ALA A 195 12.31 -12.13 -4.78
N ARG A 196 12.29 -13.27 -5.47
CA ARG A 196 11.75 -14.55 -4.98
C ARG A 196 12.81 -15.48 -4.39
N LEU A 197 14.10 -15.14 -4.52
CA LEU A 197 15.22 -15.94 -4.03
C LEU A 197 15.71 -15.43 -2.68
N ASP A 198 16.56 -16.19 -1.99
CA ASP A 198 17.18 -15.76 -0.73
C ASP A 198 18.42 -14.90 -0.98
N THR A 199 18.21 -13.67 -1.43
CA THR A 199 19.27 -12.77 -1.85
C THR A 199 19.67 -11.79 -0.73
N PRO A 200 20.93 -11.29 -0.68
CA PRO A 200 21.34 -10.26 0.28
C PRO A 200 20.43 -9.01 0.31
N MET A 201 20.04 -8.46 -0.85
CA MET A 201 19.09 -7.37 -1.02
C MET A 201 17.70 -7.67 -0.44
N ARG A 202 17.20 -8.91 -0.55
CA ARG A 202 15.93 -9.30 0.09
C ARG A 202 16.07 -9.36 1.60
N GLN A 203 17.18 -9.89 2.10
CA GLN A 203 17.48 -9.91 3.53
C GLN A 203 17.65 -8.51 4.10
N GLN A 204 18.14 -7.57 3.29
CA GLN A 204 18.21 -6.15 3.65
C GLN A 204 16.82 -5.49 3.68
N ALA A 205 15.94 -5.83 2.74
CA ALA A 205 14.60 -5.27 2.65
C ALA A 205 13.62 -5.82 3.71
N MET A 206 13.80 -7.07 4.15
CA MET A 206 12.88 -7.75 5.08
C MET A 206 12.73 -7.05 6.45
N PRO A 207 13.81 -6.66 7.16
CA PRO A 207 13.70 -5.95 8.44
C PRO A 207 12.96 -4.61 8.34
N VAL A 208 13.06 -3.92 7.19
CA VAL A 208 12.37 -2.64 6.93
C VAL A 208 10.86 -2.84 6.90
N SER A 209 10.39 -3.95 6.34
CA SER A 209 8.97 -4.31 6.33
C SER A 209 8.43 -4.58 7.73
N TRP A 210 9.22 -5.19 8.61
CA TRP A 210 8.79 -5.55 9.97
C TRP A 210 8.84 -4.34 10.91
N GLY A 211 9.93 -3.57 10.88
CA GLY A 211 10.07 -2.34 11.66
C GLY A 211 9.04 -1.27 11.30
N THR A 212 8.50 -1.29 10.08
CA THR A 212 7.37 -0.43 9.69
C THR A 212 6.07 -0.83 10.41
N GLY A 213 5.83 -2.13 10.61
CA GLY A 213 4.67 -2.64 11.35
C GLY A 213 4.74 -2.25 12.83
N ASP A 214 5.89 -2.44 13.46
CA ASP A 214 6.10 -2.06 14.87
C ASP A 214 5.97 -0.55 15.07
N ARG A 215 6.53 0.24 14.15
CA ARG A 215 6.38 1.70 14.15
C ARG A 215 4.91 2.11 14.00
N GLN A 216 4.17 1.45 13.12
CA GLN A 216 2.75 1.71 12.93
C GLN A 216 1.96 1.42 14.22
N GLU A 217 2.31 0.37 14.95
CA GLU A 217 1.66 0.05 16.23
C GLU A 217 1.99 1.09 17.31
N VAL A 218 3.24 1.56 17.41
CA VAL A 218 3.63 2.67 18.30
C VAL A 218 2.77 3.91 18.02
N LEU A 219 2.57 4.26 16.73
CA LEU A 219 1.71 5.37 16.33
C LEU A 219 0.22 5.13 16.62
N ASN A 220 -0.25 3.89 16.55
CA ASN A 220 -1.62 3.51 16.91
C ASN A 220 -1.87 3.65 18.42
N VAL A 221 -0.92 3.19 19.25
CA VAL A 221 -0.96 3.38 20.70
C VAL A 221 -0.99 4.87 21.03
N ARG A 222 -0.14 5.68 20.40
CA ARG A 222 -0.14 7.14 20.56
C ARG A 222 -1.49 7.77 20.22
N ARG A 223 -2.11 7.37 19.11
CA ARG A 223 -3.44 7.89 18.71
C ARG A 223 -4.53 7.50 19.69
N ARG A 224 -4.54 6.25 20.18
CA ARG A 224 -5.49 5.80 21.21
C ARG A 224 -5.32 6.58 22.50
N LEU A 225 -4.08 6.82 22.92
CA LEU A 225 -3.76 7.62 24.11
C LEU A 225 -4.32 9.05 23.98
N LEU A 226 -4.08 9.72 22.84
CA LEU A 226 -4.58 11.07 22.60
C LEU A 226 -6.11 11.17 22.43
N ALA A 227 -6.76 10.08 21.99
CA ALA A 227 -8.21 10.04 21.77
C ALA A 227 -9.00 9.68 23.05
N GLY A 228 -8.39 8.96 24.00
CA GLY A 228 -9.06 8.45 25.20
C GLY A 228 -8.83 9.27 26.47
N SER A 229 -7.87 10.20 26.48
CA SER A 229 -7.44 10.92 27.67
C SER A 229 -7.79 12.39 27.58
N GLY A 230 -8.47 12.92 28.61
CA GLY A 230 -8.49 14.37 28.85
C GLY A 230 -7.06 14.91 28.93
N SER A 231 -6.87 16.16 28.53
CA SER A 231 -5.56 16.80 28.34
C SER A 231 -4.79 17.02 29.66
N ASP A 232 -4.32 15.96 30.31
CA ASP A 232 -3.35 16.08 31.40
C ASP A 232 -1.90 16.01 30.88
N GLY A 233 -0.97 16.59 31.65
CA GLY A 233 0.43 16.74 31.25
C GLY A 233 1.14 15.40 31.02
N SER A 234 0.78 14.37 31.79
CA SER A 234 1.34 13.02 31.71
C SER A 234 1.01 12.32 30.38
N THR A 235 -0.23 12.45 29.92
CA THR A 235 -0.68 11.93 28.62
C THR A 235 0.09 12.61 27.48
N ALA A 236 0.29 13.92 27.57
CA ALA A 236 1.03 14.68 26.55
C ALA A 236 2.51 14.26 26.47
N ASP A 237 3.16 14.01 27.62
CA ASP A 237 4.53 13.50 27.68
C ASP A 237 4.66 12.09 27.10
N ALA A 238 3.77 11.17 27.48
CA ALA A 238 3.76 9.82 26.91
C ALA A 238 3.53 9.84 25.39
N ALA A 239 2.66 10.71 24.88
CA ALA A 239 2.44 10.87 23.45
C ALA A 239 3.66 11.45 22.70
N ARG A 240 4.45 12.32 23.34
CA ARG A 240 5.73 12.83 22.81
C ARG A 240 6.78 11.73 22.76
N THR A 241 6.90 10.93 23.81
CA THR A 241 7.83 9.81 23.86
C THR A 241 7.55 8.78 22.77
N LEU A 242 6.28 8.41 22.57
CA LEU A 242 5.89 7.50 21.48
C LEU A 242 6.15 8.08 20.09
N ALA A 243 6.02 9.41 19.91
CA ALA A 243 6.39 10.05 18.64
C ALA A 243 7.91 9.98 18.39
N SER A 244 8.72 10.30 19.40
CA SER A 244 10.18 10.21 19.33
C SER A 244 10.68 8.78 19.04
N LEU A 245 10.04 7.79 19.66
CA LEU A 245 10.31 6.38 19.38
C LEU A 245 10.00 6.04 17.91
N ALA A 246 8.83 6.46 17.40
CA ALA A 246 8.46 6.24 16.01
C ALA A 246 9.40 6.94 15.01
N ASP A 247 9.96 8.10 15.37
CA ASP A 247 10.96 8.81 14.56
C ASP A 247 12.32 8.11 14.58
N THR A 248 12.73 7.58 15.74
CA THR A 248 13.95 6.78 15.90
C THR A 248 13.87 5.51 15.07
N MET A 249 12.77 4.76 15.18
CA MET A 249 12.52 3.56 14.35
C MET A 249 12.52 3.89 12.86
N ALA A 250 11.98 5.05 12.46
CA ALA A 250 12.04 5.50 11.08
C ALA A 250 13.48 5.82 10.62
N ALA A 251 14.29 6.41 11.49
CA ALA A 251 15.69 6.70 11.20
C ALA A 251 16.54 5.42 11.07
N GLU A 252 16.32 4.45 11.95
CA GLU A 252 16.94 3.13 11.88
C GLU A 252 16.53 2.36 10.62
N GLY A 253 15.23 2.39 10.29
CA GLY A 253 14.73 1.83 9.03
C GLY A 253 15.40 2.47 7.80
N ARG A 254 15.57 3.80 7.79
CA ARG A 254 16.29 4.50 6.70
C ARG A 254 17.75 4.08 6.61
N LYS A 255 18.45 3.92 7.74
CA LYS A 255 19.84 3.41 7.74
C LYS A 255 19.91 1.99 7.19
N ALA A 256 18.97 1.12 7.56
CA ALA A 256 18.92 -0.26 7.07
C ALA A 256 18.68 -0.35 5.55
N THR A 257 18.04 0.65 4.93
CA THR A 257 17.81 0.72 3.47
C THR A 257 18.98 1.28 2.66
N GLN A 258 20.07 1.77 3.27
CA GLN A 258 21.21 2.29 2.53
C GLN A 258 22.09 1.16 1.96
N PRO A 259 22.68 1.31 0.76
CA PRO A 259 23.62 0.33 0.22
C PRO A 259 24.71 -0.01 1.24
N ARG A 260 25.05 -1.29 1.37
CA ARG A 260 26.21 -1.72 2.16
C ARG A 260 27.43 -1.71 1.26
N GLU A 261 28.53 -1.13 1.74
CA GLU A 261 29.85 -1.16 1.09
C GLU A 261 30.47 -2.56 1.13
#